data_AF-A0A948RFX0-F1
#
_entry.id   AF-A0A948RFX0-F1
#
_cell.length_a   1.000
_cell.length_b   1.000
_cell.length_c   1.000
_cell.angle_alpha   90.00
_cell.angle_beta   90.00
_cell.angle_gamma   90.00
#
_symmetry.space_group_name_H-M   'P 1'
#
loop_
_entity.id
_entity.type
_entity.pdbx_description
1 polymer ?
#
loop_
_entity_poly.entity_id
_entity_poly.type
_entity_poly.pdbx_seq_one_letter_code
_entity_poly.pdbx_strand_id
1 'polypeptide(L)' 'MKKTLTHDRGAETIEAKTRWFRSLSIDERAEILNEFTELALTVNPKILVKKNAQPVKGRVCVLSKA' A
#
# COMPACT_ATOMS: atom_id res chain seq x y z
N MET A 1 -15.88 0.66 28.29
CA MET A 1 -16.49 0.66 26.94
C MET A 1 -16.28 -0.71 26.30
N LYS A 2 -17.35 -1.43 25.93
CA LYS A 2 -17.24 -2.65 25.10
C LYS A 2 -16.86 -2.21 23.69
N LYS A 3 -15.67 -2.59 23.22
CA LYS A 3 -15.25 -2.36 21.84
C LYS A 3 -15.96 -3.39 20.96
N THR A 4 -16.78 -2.95 20.03
CA THR A 4 -17.41 -3.82 19.03
C THR A 4 -16.42 -3.99 17.88
N LEU A 5 -15.96 -5.21 17.63
CA LEU A 5 -15.12 -5.52 16.48
C LEU A 5 -16.00 -5.62 15.24
N THR A 6 -15.64 -4.91 14.16
CA THR A 6 -16.27 -5.02 12.85
C THR A 6 -15.26 -5.55 11.84
N HIS A 7 -15.69 -6.45 10.97
CA HIS A 7 -14.89 -6.97 9.85
C HIS A 7 -15.32 -6.37 8.50
N ASP A 8 -16.19 -5.36 8.52
CA ASP A 8 -16.60 -4.66 7.30
C ASP A 8 -15.47 -3.76 6.78
N ARG A 9 -15.11 -3.93 5.51
CA ARG A 9 -14.16 -3.06 4.81
C ARG A 9 -14.68 -1.63 4.70
N GLY A 10 -16.00 -1.42 4.63
CA GLY A 10 -16.62 -0.09 4.58
C GLY A 10 -16.42 0.72 5.86
N ALA A 11 -16.09 0.08 6.98
CA ALA A 11 -15.73 0.75 8.22
C ALA A 11 -14.29 1.27 8.23
N GLU A 12 -13.47 0.92 7.24
CA GLU A 12 -12.09 1.37 7.11
C GLU A 12 -12.01 2.74 6.43
N THR A 13 -11.40 3.71 7.11
CA THR A 13 -11.15 5.05 6.54
C THR A 13 -9.70 5.23 6.12
N ILE A 14 -9.46 6.11 5.14
CA ILE A 14 -8.10 6.45 4.69
C ILE A 14 -7.30 7.08 5.84
N GLU A 15 -7.92 7.89 6.68
CA GLU A 15 -7.29 8.54 7.83
C GLU A 15 -6.84 7.51 8.87
N ALA A 16 -7.67 6.51 9.17
CA ALA A 16 -7.33 5.46 10.12
C ALA A 16 -6.18 4.59 9.60
N LYS A 17 -6.25 4.18 8.32
CA LYS A 17 -5.19 3.43 7.64
C LYS A 17 -3.87 4.21 7.60
N THR A 18 -3.93 5.50 7.28
CA THR A 18 -2.75 6.37 7.26
C THR A 18 -2.15 6.52 8.66
N ARG A 19 -2.98 6.69 9.70
CA ARG A 19 -2.50 6.79 11.08
C ARG A 19 -1.80 5.51 11.52
N TRP A 20 -2.39 4.36 11.23
CA TRP A 20 -1.79 3.05 11.50
C TRP A 20 -0.46 2.87 10.75
N PHE A 21 -0.41 3.15 9.45
CA PHE A 21 0.82 2.99 8.67
C PHE A 21 1.93 3.93 9.17
N ARG A 22 1.57 5.15 9.60
CA ARG A 22 2.52 6.11 10.16
C ARG A 22 3.05 5.73 11.53
N SER A 23 2.34 4.90 12.31
CA SER A 23 2.85 4.44 13.61
C SER A 23 3.91 3.35 13.49
N LEU A 24 4.10 2.77 12.31
CA LEU A 24 5.12 1.75 12.05
C LEU A 24 6.51 2.38 11.90
N SER A 25 7.52 1.65 12.37
CA SER A 25 8.94 1.87 12.09
C SER A 25 9.25 1.69 10.60
N ILE A 26 10.47 2.06 10.19
CA ILE A 26 10.88 1.89 8.79
C ILE A 26 10.98 0.41 8.40
N ASP A 27 11.43 -0.44 9.31
CA ASP A 27 11.60 -1.88 9.08
C ASP A 27 10.24 -2.57 8.92
N GLU A 28 9.29 -2.28 9.81
CA GLU A 28 7.91 -2.79 9.71
C GLU A 28 7.22 -2.34 8.40
N ARG A 29 7.50 -1.12 7.92
CA ARG A 29 6.98 -0.67 6.62
C ARG A 29 7.61 -1.44 5.46
N ALA A 30 8.89 -1.79 5.55
CA ALA A 30 9.57 -2.59 4.54
C ALA A 30 9.03 -4.03 4.53
N GLU A 31 8.76 -4.62 5.71
CA GLU A 31 8.12 -5.93 5.83
C GLU A 31 6.74 -5.93 5.17
N ILE A 32 5.89 -4.95 5.48
CA ILE A 32 4.58 -4.80 4.83
C ILE A 32 4.70 -4.67 3.31
N LEU A 33 5.66 -3.88 2.82
CA LEU A 33 5.90 -3.75 1.39
C LEU A 33 6.21 -5.13 0.77
N ASN A 34 7.10 -5.89 1.39
CA ASN A 34 7.46 -7.23 0.94
C ASN A 34 6.26 -8.18 0.95
N GLU A 35 5.46 -8.21 2.02
CA GLU A 35 4.25 -9.04 2.11
C GLU A 35 3.25 -8.74 1.00
N PHE A 36 2.99 -7.46 0.73
CA PHE A 36 2.08 -7.07 -0.35
C PHE A 36 2.67 -7.37 -1.74
N THR A 37 3.99 -7.25 -1.91
CA THR A 37 4.66 -7.65 -3.15
C THR A 37 4.55 -9.15 -3.38
N GLU A 38 4.85 -9.98 -2.38
CA GLU A 38 4.71 -11.44 -2.47
C GLU A 38 3.27 -11.86 -2.74
N LEU A 39 2.30 -11.24 -2.07
CA LEU A 39 0.88 -11.47 -2.35
C LEU A 39 0.52 -11.13 -3.80
N ALA A 40 0.97 -9.98 -4.30
CA ALA A 40 0.71 -9.55 -5.67
C ALA A 40 1.35 -10.50 -6.69
N LEU A 41 2.58 -10.96 -6.43
CA LEU A 41 3.29 -11.93 -7.28
C LEU A 41 2.63 -13.30 -7.23
N THR A 42 2.15 -13.74 -6.06
CA THR A 42 1.44 -15.02 -5.90
C THR A 42 0.13 -15.01 -6.67
N VAL A 43 -0.64 -13.92 -6.60
CA VAL A 43 -1.93 -13.79 -7.29
C VAL A 43 -1.75 -13.55 -8.79
N ASN A 44 -0.72 -12.82 -9.20
CA ASN A 44 -0.44 -12.51 -10.59
C ASN A 44 1.06 -12.59 -10.92
N PRO A 45 1.60 -13.81 -11.12
CA PRO A 45 3.03 -13.99 -11.40
C PRO A 45 3.51 -13.28 -12.67
N LYS A 46 2.60 -13.00 -13.62
CA LYS A 46 2.90 -12.32 -14.88
C LYS A 46 3.03 -10.80 -14.75
N ILE A 47 2.81 -10.22 -13.56
CA ILE A 47 2.96 -8.77 -13.33
C ILE A 47 4.38 -8.28 -13.64
N LEU A 48 5.38 -9.15 -13.49
CA LEU A 48 6.79 -8.88 -13.80
C LEU A 48 7.06 -8.65 -15.31
N VAL A 49 6.13 -9.02 -16.20
CA VAL A 49 6.39 -9.12 -17.65
C VAL A 49 6.31 -7.78 -18.39
N LYS A 50 6.04 -6.65 -17.71
CA LYS A 50 6.05 -5.34 -18.37
C LYS A 50 7.44 -4.70 -18.33
N LYS A 51 8.31 -5.13 -19.25
CA LYS A 51 9.54 -4.41 -19.62
C LYS A 51 9.14 -2.97 -19.96
N ASN A 52 9.55 -2.00 -19.15
CA ASN A 52 9.18 -0.57 -19.25
C ASN A 52 7.74 -0.24 -18.84
N ALA A 53 7.23 -0.80 -17.74
CA ALA A 53 5.97 -0.36 -17.14
C ALA A 53 5.94 1.17 -17.01
N GLN A 54 5.16 1.84 -17.87
CA GLN A 54 5.04 3.29 -17.84
C GLN A 54 4.10 3.68 -16.69
N PRO A 55 4.44 4.70 -15.90
CA PRO A 55 3.55 5.20 -14.87
C PRO A 55 2.22 5.63 -15.51
N VAL A 56 1.10 5.31 -14.86
CA VAL A 56 -0.21 5.80 -15.29
C VAL A 56 -0.17 7.33 -15.27
N LYS A 57 -0.52 7.97 -16.39
CA LYS A 57 -0.52 9.42 -16.55
C LYS A 57 -1.21 10.09 -15.34
N GLY A 58 -0.49 10.96 -14.63
CA GLY A 58 -1.00 11.73 -13.49
C GLY A 58 -0.80 11.13 -12.09
N ARG A 59 -0.18 9.95 -11.94
CA ARG A 59 0.06 9.35 -10.60
C ARG A 59 1.44 9.59 -9.98
N VAL A 60 2.41 10.06 -10.75
CA VAL A 60 3.73 10.44 -10.23
C VAL A 60 3.83 11.97 -10.29
N CYS A 61 3.77 12.62 -9.13
CA CYS A 61 4.12 14.03 -9.01
C CYS A 61 5.64 14.12 -8.88
N VAL A 62 6.31 14.48 -9.98
CA VAL A 62 7.74 14.80 -9.95
C VAL A 62 7.87 16.22 -9.41
N LEU A 63 8.39 16.36 -8.19
CA LEU A 63 8.73 17.66 -7.62
C LEU A 63 10.13 18.06 -8.12
N SER A 64 10.21 19.05 -9.02
CA SER A 64 11.47 19.73 -9.33
C SER A 64 11.67 20.94 -8.41
N LYS A 65 12.92 21.25 -8.04
CA LYS A 65 13.23 22.53 -7.38
C LYS A 65 12.99 23.69 -8.34
N ALA A 66 12.47 24.80 -7.82
CA ALA A 66 12.34 26.07 -8.53
C ALA A 66 13.72 26.68 -8.81
#